data_AF-A0A1Y3UDT6-F1
#
_entry.id   AF-A0A1Y3UDT6-F1
#
_cell.length_a   1.000
_cell.length_b   1.000
_cell.length_c   1.000
_cell.angle_alpha   90.00
_cell.angle_beta   90.00
_cell.angle_gamma   90.00
#
_symmetry.space_group_name_H-M   'P 1'
#
loop_
_entity.id
_entity.type
_entity.pdbx_description
1 polymer ?
#
loop_
_entity_poly.entity_id
_entity_poly.type
_entity_poly.pdbx_seq_one_letter_code
_entity_poly.pdbx_strand_id
1 'polypeptide(L)'
;MKLPITEVIENVKDELLCYEGAEQTAERWEKEFLQWVEDHKGKDKDIIVDGGQVSLKIRDEEEIFEIADSYMDALDEGSVKHYWEKF
;
A
#
# COMPACT_ATOMS: atom_id res chain seq x y z
N MET A 1 -11.51 0.05 -9.10
CA MET A 1 -11.96 1.31 -8.45
C MET A 1 -10.83 2.34 -8.31
N LYS A 2 -11.14 3.58 -7.93
CA LYS A 2 -10.17 4.65 -7.63
C LYS A 2 -10.36 5.01 -6.16
N LEU A 3 -9.32 4.84 -5.35
CA LEU A 3 -9.36 5.14 -3.92
C LEU A 3 -8.41 6.29 -3.58
N PRO A 4 -8.82 7.28 -2.77
CA PRO A 4 -7.88 8.21 -2.14
C PRO A 4 -6.74 7.46 -1.44
N ILE A 5 -5.52 7.99 -1.51
CA ILE A 5 -4.37 7.36 -0.83
C ILE A 5 -4.63 7.15 0.67
N THR A 6 -5.35 8.06 1.31
CA THR A 6 -5.76 7.92 2.71
C THR A 6 -6.66 6.71 2.95
N GLU A 7 -7.59 6.43 2.04
CA GLU A 7 -8.50 5.28 2.16
C GLU A 7 -7.78 3.96 1.86
N VAL A 8 -6.84 3.96 0.90
CA VAL A 8 -5.94 2.80 0.67
C VAL A 8 -5.14 2.50 1.93
N ILE A 9 -4.59 3.54 2.58
CA ILE A 9 -3.83 3.38 3.82
C ILE A 9 -4.69 2.80 4.92
N GLU A 10 -5.88 3.36 5.16
CA GLU A 10 -6.79 2.87 6.19
C GLU A 10 -7.15 1.40 5.95
N ASN A 11 -7.58 1.05 4.73
CA ASN A 11 -7.99 -0.31 4.41
C ASN A 11 -6.84 -1.32 4.53
N VAL A 12 -5.65 -1.02 4.00
CA VAL A 12 -4.50 -1.94 4.11
C VAL A 12 -4.04 -2.08 5.56
N LYS A 13 -4.06 -0.98 6.34
CA LYS A 13 -3.71 -1.05 7.76
C LYS A 13 -4.70 -1.88 8.55
N ASP A 14 -5.99 -1.75 8.28
CA ASP A 14 -7.03 -2.57 8.92
C ASP A 14 -6.79 -4.06 8.63
N GLU A 15 -6.42 -4.42 7.39
CA GLU A 15 -6.04 -5.80 7.06
C GLU A 15 -4.75 -6.26 7.74
N LEU A 16 -3.70 -5.42 7.78
CA LEU A 16 -2.47 -5.76 8.49
C LEU A 16 -2.69 -5.96 9.99
N LEU A 17 -3.57 -5.16 10.61
CA LEU A 17 -3.91 -5.27 12.03
C LEU A 17 -4.71 -6.54 12.37
N CYS A 18 -5.20 -7.29 11.38
CA CYS A 18 -5.76 -8.63 11.61
C CYS A 18 -4.68 -9.68 11.94
N TYR A 19 -3.40 -9.40 11.65
CA TYR A 19 -2.29 -10.28 12.00
C TYR A 19 -1.81 -10.01 13.44
N GLU A 20 -1.42 -11.06 14.16
CA GLU A 20 -0.98 -10.96 15.55
C GLU A 20 0.32 -10.12 15.66
N GLY A 21 0.28 -9.03 16.43
CA GLY A 21 1.44 -8.17 16.71
C GLY A 21 1.87 -7.26 15.56
N ALA A 22 0.99 -7.03 14.58
CA ALA A 22 1.30 -6.29 13.37
C ALA A 22 1.12 -4.76 13.48
N GLU A 23 0.96 -4.18 14.68
CA GLU A 23 0.77 -2.73 14.82
C GLU A 23 1.95 -1.92 14.26
N GLN A 24 3.18 -2.34 14.57
CA GLN A 24 4.39 -1.71 14.04
C GLN A 24 4.56 -1.97 12.54
N THR A 25 4.07 -3.11 12.07
CA THR A 25 4.08 -3.48 10.65
C THR A 25 3.16 -2.56 9.84
N ALA A 26 1.96 -2.29 10.33
CA ALA A 26 1.00 -1.38 9.72
C ALA A 26 1.55 0.06 9.67
N GLU A 27 2.16 0.55 10.75
CA GLU A 27 2.81 1.88 10.76
C GLU A 27 4.02 1.96 9.81
N ARG A 28 4.79 0.88 9.70
CA ARG A 28 5.93 0.81 8.79
C ARG A 28 5.45 0.83 7.35
N TRP A 29 4.47 0.00 7.00
CA TRP A 29 3.90 -0.07 5.66
C TRP A 29 3.38 1.30 5.22
N GLU A 30 2.63 2.00 6.06
CA GLU A 30 2.11 3.34 5.75
C GLU A 30 3.23 4.31 5.37
N LYS A 31 4.31 4.35 6.15
CA LYS A 31 5.45 5.24 5.88
C LYS A 31 6.14 4.89 4.56
N GLU A 32 6.34 3.61 4.31
CA GLU A 32 6.97 3.12 3.09
C GLU A 32 6.08 3.36 1.86
N PHE A 33 4.76 3.15 1.98
CA PHE A 33 3.78 3.40 0.94
C PHE A 33 3.70 4.89 0.58
N LEU A 34 3.63 5.78 1.58
CA LEU A 34 3.62 7.22 1.34
C LEU A 34 4.88 7.69 0.61
N GLN A 35 6.04 7.15 0.98
CA GLN A 35 7.29 7.43 0.28
C GLN A 35 7.27 6.90 -1.16
N TRP A 36 6.79 5.67 -1.36
CA TRP A 36 6.65 5.07 -2.69
C TRP A 36 5.72 5.91 -3.58
N VAL A 37 4.57 6.35 -3.05
CA VAL A 37 3.63 7.21 -3.78
C VAL A 37 4.30 8.51 -4.21
N GLU A 38 5.03 9.19 -3.33
CA GLU A 38 5.71 10.46 -3.69
C GLU A 38 6.83 10.25 -4.73
N ASP A 39 7.57 9.15 -4.66
CA ASP A 39 8.62 8.82 -5.63
C ASP A 39 8.06 8.48 -7.02
N HIS A 40 6.85 7.93 -7.08
CA HIS A 40 6.19 7.44 -8.29
C HIS A 40 5.10 8.37 -8.83
N LYS A 41 4.71 9.41 -8.08
CA LYS A 41 3.72 10.40 -8.48
C LYS A 41 4.05 11.03 -9.84
N GLY A 42 3.10 10.92 -10.77
CA GLY A 42 3.27 11.42 -12.14
C GLY A 42 4.17 10.56 -13.05
N LYS A 43 4.65 9.42 -12.56
CA LYS A 43 5.41 8.42 -13.33
C LYS A 43 4.62 7.12 -13.45
N ASP A 44 4.01 6.69 -12.35
CA ASP A 44 3.19 5.50 -12.31
C ASP A 44 1.78 5.78 -12.86
N LYS A 45 1.27 4.84 -13.66
CA LYS A 45 -0.01 4.95 -14.38
C LYS A 45 -1.21 4.74 -13.45
N ASP A 46 -1.01 4.04 -12.35
CA ASP A 46 -2.05 3.66 -11.40
C ASP A 46 -2.18 4.72 -10.29
N ILE A 47 -1.21 5.64 -10.16
CA ILE A 47 -1.35 6.87 -9.37
C ILE A 47 -2.06 7.96 -10.19
N ILE A 48 -3.21 8.42 -9.69
CA ILE A 48 -4.04 9.45 -10.32
C ILE A 48 -4.00 10.72 -9.48
N VAL A 49 -3.61 11.84 -10.08
CA VAL A 49 -3.64 13.16 -9.46
C VAL A 49 -4.73 14.00 -10.12
N ASP A 50 -5.78 14.32 -9.38
CA ASP A 50 -6.92 15.11 -9.88
C ASP A 50 -7.31 16.18 -8.85
N GLY A 51 -7.32 17.45 -9.26
CA GLY A 51 -7.70 18.55 -8.37
C GLY A 51 -6.88 18.69 -7.08
N GLY A 52 -5.65 18.15 -7.05
CA GLY A 52 -4.79 18.12 -5.85
C GLY A 52 -5.00 16.89 -4.96
N GLN A 53 -6.02 16.07 -5.21
CA GLN A 53 -6.21 14.78 -4.56
C GLN A 53 -5.39 13.71 -5.28
N VAL A 54 -4.65 12.91 -4.51
CA VAL A 54 -3.92 11.74 -5.00
C VAL A 54 -4.74 10.50 -4.70
N SER A 55 -4.85 9.61 -5.67
CA SER A 55 -5.57 8.35 -5.56
C SER A 55 -4.79 7.23 -6.21
N LEU A 56 -4.99 6.00 -5.73
CA LEU A 56 -4.48 4.80 -6.37
C LEU A 56 -5.64 4.08 -7.09
N LYS A 57 -5.34 3.55 -8.27
CA LYS A 57 -6.23 2.64 -8.96
C LYS A 57 -6.05 1.25 -8.37
N ILE A 58 -7.09 0.79 -7.69
CA ILE A 58 -7.20 -0.56 -7.12
C ILE A 58 -8.17 -1.35 -7.99
N ARG A 59 -7.96 -2.64 -8.24
CA ARG A 59 -8.88 -3.49 -9.01
C ARG A 59 -10.23 -3.60 -8.30
N ASP A 60 -10.20 -4.10 -7.08
CA ASP A 60 -11.34 -4.44 -6.22
C ASP A 60 -10.89 -4.49 -4.74
N GLU A 61 -11.80 -4.84 -3.83
CA GLU A 61 -11.49 -4.98 -2.40
C GLU A 61 -10.47 -6.12 -2.14
N GLU A 62 -10.45 -7.17 -2.96
CA GLU A 62 -9.53 -8.32 -2.82
C GLU A 62 -8.06 -7.88 -2.94
N GLU A 63 -7.77 -6.91 -3.82
CA GLU A 63 -6.42 -6.37 -3.97
C GLU A 63 -5.89 -5.71 -2.68
N ILE A 64 -6.75 -5.15 -1.81
CA ILE A 64 -6.30 -4.62 -0.51
C ILE A 64 -5.75 -5.74 0.38
N PHE A 65 -6.44 -6.89 0.42
CA PHE A 65 -5.97 -8.07 1.15
C PHE A 65 -4.68 -8.60 0.53
N GLU A 66 -4.60 -8.69 -0.81
CA GLU A 66 -3.39 -9.11 -1.52
C GLU A 66 -2.19 -8.20 -1.19
N ILE A 67 -2.40 -6.89 -1.09
CA ILE A 67 -1.36 -5.91 -0.73
C ILE A 67 -0.84 -6.16 0.70
N ALA A 68 -1.73 -6.42 1.65
CA ALA A 68 -1.37 -6.68 3.04
C ALA A 68 -0.63 -8.02 3.18
N ASP A 69 -1.18 -9.10 2.60
CA ASP A 69 -0.62 -10.46 2.66
C ASP A 69 0.75 -10.53 2.00
N SER A 70 0.89 -9.95 0.80
CA SER A 70 2.19 -9.92 0.10
C SER A 70 3.25 -9.09 0.81
N TYR A 71 2.86 -8.08 1.60
CA TYR A 71 3.81 -7.35 2.43
C TYR A 71 4.27 -8.17 3.65
N MET A 72 3.37 -8.94 4.26
CA MET A 72 3.71 -9.88 5.33
C MET A 72 4.67 -10.96 4.84
N ASP A 73 4.39 -11.56 3.68
CA ASP A 73 5.31 -12.52 3.03
C ASP A 73 6.67 -11.88 2.76
N ALA A 74 6.69 -10.64 2.27
CA ALA A 74 7.94 -9.94 1.99
C ALA A 74 8.75 -9.61 3.25
N LEU A 75 8.10 -9.46 4.41
CA LEU A 75 8.80 -9.31 5.69
C LEU A 75 9.42 -10.63 6.13
N ASP A 76 8.66 -11.72 6.07
CA ASP A 76 9.12 -13.05 6.47
C ASP A 76 10.27 -13.55 5.59
N GLU A 77 10.23 -13.24 4.30
CA GLU A 77 11.29 -13.58 3.34
C GLU A 77 12.47 -12.59 3.35
N GLY A 78 12.34 -11.44 4.02
CA GLY A 78 13.32 -10.35 3.94
C GLY A 78 13.42 -9.70 2.55
N SER A 79 12.34 -9.75 1.77
CA SER A 79 12.25 -9.31 0.37
C SER A 79 11.47 -7.98 0.18
N VAL A 80 11.23 -7.21 1.24
CA VAL A 80 10.49 -5.92 1.22
C VAL A 80 10.93 -4.95 0.12
N LYS A 81 12.23 -4.89 -0.22
CA LYS A 81 12.70 -4.03 -1.34
C LYS A 81 12.07 -4.43 -2.67
N HIS A 82 11.97 -5.73 -2.93
CA HIS A 82 11.40 -6.29 -4.15
C HIS A 82 9.89 -6.14 -4.20
N TYR A 83 9.21 -6.18 -3.03
CA TYR A 83 7.80 -5.82 -2.91
C TYR A 83 7.56 -4.42 -3.47
N TRP A 84 8.29 -3.40 -3.00
CA TRP A 84 8.12 -2.02 -3.48
C TRP A 84 8.55 -1.78 -4.94
N GLU A 85 9.47 -2.59 -5.47
CA GLU A 85 9.85 -2.54 -6.89
C GLU A 85 8.74 -3.09 -7.81
N LYS A 86 7.81 -3.88 -7.27
CA LYS A 86 6.73 -4.54 -8.00
C LYS A 86 5.32 -4.05 -7.66
N PHE A 87 5.21 -3.29 -6.57
CA PHE A 87 4.00 -2.56 -6.20
C PHE A 87 3.54 -1.70 -7.38
#